data_AF-A0A7C1YGS4-F1
#
_entry.id   AF-A0A7C1YGS4-F1
#
_cell.length_a   1.000
_cell.length_b   1.000
_cell.length_c   1.000
_cell.angle_alpha   90.00
_cell.angle_beta   90.00
_cell.angle_gamma   90.00
#
_symmetry.space_group_name_H-M   'P 1'
#
loop_
_entity.id
_entity.type
_entity.pdbx_description
1 polymer ?
#
loop_
_entity_poly.entity_id
_entity_poly.type
_entity_poly.pdbx_seq_one_letter_code
_entity_poly.pdbx_strand_id
1 'polypeptide(L)' 'ANDYVMFNARFSGKPTDVSFPVSAILAVYAKENGQGMVFNESSNEPPPAPEPDKPPPGSHLKLVK' A
#
# COMPACT_ATOMS: atom_id res chain seq x y z
N ALA A 1 0.51 -15.01 -9.08
CA ALA A 1 -0.90 -14.63 -9.18
C ALA A 1 -1.36 -14.23 -7.78
N ASN A 2 -1.52 -12.93 -7.53
CA ASN A 2 -1.90 -12.36 -6.23
C ASN A 2 -3.27 -11.70 -6.39
N ASP A 3 -4.22 -12.45 -6.94
CA ASP A 3 -5.45 -11.89 -7.49
C ASP A 3 -6.65 -12.07 -6.55
N TYR A 4 -6.54 -13.00 -5.61
CA TYR A 4 -7.61 -13.36 -4.66
C TYR A 4 -7.09 -13.42 -3.22
N VAL A 5 -7.97 -13.06 -2.30
CA VAL A 5 -7.84 -13.37 -0.88
C VAL A 5 -8.76 -14.54 -0.56
N MET A 6 -8.24 -15.54 0.15
CA MET A 6 -8.98 -16.74 0.51
C MET A 6 -8.72 -17.12 1.96
N PHE A 7 -9.77 -17.42 2.72
CA PHE A 7 -9.65 -17.89 4.10
C PHE A 7 -10.90 -18.64 4.56
N ASN A 8 -10.78 -19.29 5.71
CA ASN A 8 -11.88 -19.96 6.41
C ASN A 8 -12.43 -19.05 7.53
N ALA A 9 -13.75 -18.89 7.59
CA ALA A 9 -14.43 -18.13 8.63
C ALA A 9 -15.65 -18.88 9.16
N ARG A 10 -16.23 -18.37 10.26
CA ARG A 10 -17.50 -18.89 10.80
C ARG A 10 -18.53 -17.79 10.90
N PHE A 11 -19.70 -18.02 10.32
CA PHE A 11 -20.86 -17.13 10.42
C PHE A 11 -21.93 -17.81 11.28
N SER A 12 -22.23 -17.24 12.44
CA SER A 12 -23.12 -17.86 13.44
C SER A 12 -22.75 -19.31 13.76
N GLY A 13 -21.44 -19.60 13.84
CA GLY A 13 -20.89 -20.92 14.15
C GLY A 13 -20.72 -21.87 12.97
N LYS A 14 -21.32 -21.58 11.80
CA LYS A 14 -21.20 -22.42 10.59
C LYS A 14 -19.87 -22.12 9.88
N PRO A 15 -19.02 -23.12 9.59
CA PRO A 15 -17.80 -22.92 8.81
C PRO A 15 -18.14 -22.54 7.37
N THR A 16 -17.39 -21.60 6.80
CA THR A 16 -17.59 -21.08 5.45
C THR A 16 -16.24 -20.71 4.85
N ASP A 17 -15.99 -21.20 3.64
CA ASP A 17 -14.87 -20.76 2.82
C ASP A 17 -15.23 -19.42 2.16
N VAL A 18 -14.36 -18.43 2.35
CA VAL A 18 -14.54 -17.08 1.82
C VAL A 18 -13.45 -16.82 0.79
N SER A 19 -13.84 -16.34 -0.39
CA SER A 19 -12.92 -15.87 -1.43
C SER A 19 -13.45 -14.63 -2.13
N PHE A 20 -12.57 -13.70 -2.45
CA PHE A 20 -12.89 -12.50 -3.22
C PHE A 20 -11.64 -11.98 -3.94
N PRO A 21 -11.81 -11.28 -5.08
CA PRO A 21 -10.69 -10.68 -5.79
C PRO A 21 -10.10 -9.52 -4.97
N VAL A 22 -8.79 -9.30 -5.09
CA VAL A 22 -8.08 -8.21 -4.39
C VAL A 22 -8.67 -6.84 -4.74
N SER A 23 -9.19 -6.65 -5.94
CA SER A 23 -9.86 -5.42 -6.38
C SER A 23 -11.14 -5.08 -5.61
N ALA A 24 -11.73 -6.03 -4.88
CA ALA A 24 -12.90 -5.78 -4.05
C ALA A 24 -12.56 -5.25 -2.64
N ILE A 25 -11.27 -5.10 -2.29
CA ILE A 25 -10.84 -4.61 -0.97
C ILE A 25 -10.83 -3.07 -0.98
N LEU A 26 -11.67 -2.47 -0.14
CA LEU A 26 -11.75 -1.01 -0.01
C LEU A 26 -10.78 -0.44 1.04
N ALA A 27 -10.59 -1.15 2.15
CA ALA A 27 -9.73 -0.72 3.24
C ALA A 27 -9.33 -1.90 4.13
N VAL A 28 -8.25 -1.72 4.88
CA VAL A 28 -7.86 -2.62 5.98
C VAL A 28 -7.58 -1.78 7.21
N TYR A 29 -8.13 -2.18 8.35
CA TYR A 29 -7.98 -1.46 9.61
C TYR A 29 -7.99 -2.40 10.81
N ALA A 30 -7.28 -2.00 11.86
CA ALA A 30 -7.29 -2.65 13.15
C ALA A 30 -8.61 -2.32 13.87
N LYS A 31 -9.32 -3.35 14.31
CA LYS A 31 -10.61 -3.21 15.01
C LYS A 31 -10.50 -2.42 16.33
N GLU A 32 -9.34 -2.45 16.98
CA GLU A 32 -9.17 -1.92 18.34
C GLU A 32 -9.08 -0.39 18.40
N ASN A 33 -8.43 0.21 17.39
CA ASN A 33 -8.15 1.66 17.38
C ASN A 33 -8.49 2.33 16.02
N GLY A 34 -8.98 1.56 15.04
CA GLY A 34 -9.33 2.05 13.71
C GLY A 34 -8.13 2.42 12.83
N GLN A 35 -6.89 2.18 13.27
CA GLN A 35 -5.70 2.49 12.47
C GLN A 35 -5.60 1.53 11.27
N GLY A 36 -5.26 2.06 10.11
CA GLY A 36 -5.26 1.29 8.88
C GLY A 36 -4.99 2.14 7.65
N MET A 37 -5.33 1.60 6.49
CA MET A 37 -5.24 2.28 5.20
C MET A 37 -6.46 2.01 4.34
N VAL A 38 -6.86 3.01 3.58
CA VAL A 38 -7.91 2.92 2.56
C VAL A 38 -7.22 2.72 1.21
N PHE A 39 -7.67 1.73 0.45
CA PHE A 39 -7.26 1.54 -0.92
C PHE A 39 -8.09 2.46 -1.81
N ASN A 40 -7.42 3.29 -2.61
CA ASN A 40 -8.09 4.18 -3.55
C ASN A 40 -8.18 3.49 -4.91
N GLU A 41 -9.28 3.64 -5.65
CA GLU A 41 -9.47 2.98 -6.96
C GLU A 41 -8.42 3.39 -8.00
N SER A 42 -7.68 4.48 -7.75
CA SER A 42 -6.55 4.95 -8.55
C SER A 42 -5.23 4.20 -8.30
N SER A 43 -5.18 3.20 -7.43
CA SER A 43 -3.95 2.47 -7.10
C SER A 43 -3.45 1.49 -8.18
N ASN A 44 -3.89 1.65 -9.45
CA ASN A 44 -3.17 1.09 -10.60
C ASN A 44 -2.05 2.04 -11.07
N GLU A 45 -1.86 3.18 -10.41
CA GLU A 45 -0.68 3.99 -10.59
C GLU A 45 0.54 3.25 -10.03
N PRO A 46 1.60 3.02 -10.83
CA PRO A 46 2.84 2.48 -10.32
C PRO A 46 3.31 3.33 -9.13
N PRO A 47 3.98 2.74 -8.12
CA PRO A 47 4.61 3.55 -7.08
C PRO A 47 5.44 4.66 -7.75
N PRO A 48 5.40 5.90 -7.25
CA PRO A 48 6.17 6.98 -7.84
C PRO A 48 7.61 6.52 -7.98
N ALA A 49 8.16 6.61 -9.19
CA ALA A 49 9.55 6.28 -9.43
C ALA A 49 10.40 7.05 -8.40
N PRO A 50 11.43 6.43 -7.81
CA PRO A 50 12.32 7.14 -6.90
C PRO A 50 12.77 8.42 -7.61
N GLU A 51 12.52 9.58 -7.00
CA GLU A 51 12.98 10.85 -7.52
C GLU A 51 14.49 10.73 -7.74
N PRO A 52 15.02 11.06 -8.93
CA PRO A 52 16.46 11.03 -9.13
C PRO A 52 17.09 11.98 -8.12
N ASP A 53 18.01 11.46 -7.30
CA ASP A 53 18.82 12.22 -6.35
C ASP A 53 19.31 13.51 -7.03
N LYS A 54 18.68 14.65 -6.69
CA LYS A 54 19.21 15.94 -7.10
C LYS A 54 20.61 16.04 -6.49
N PRO A 55 21.67 16.21 -7.30
CA PRO A 55 23.01 16.31 -6.76
C PRO A 55 23.05 17.48 -5.77
N PRO A 56 23.73 17.33 -4.62
CA PRO A 56 23.78 18.37 -3.60
C PRO A 56 24.29 19.67 -4.23
N PRO A 57 23.74 20.84 -3.83
CA PRO A 57 24.14 22.11 -4.41
C PRO A 57 25.66 22.28 -4.23
N GLY A 58 26.36 22.42 -5.35
CA GLY A 58 27.83 22.45 -5.41
C GLY A 58 28.41 23.46 -4.43
N SER A 59 29.49 23.06 -3.75
CA SER A 59 30.20 23.90 -2.79
C SER A 59 30.78 25.13 -3.49
N HIS A 60 30.37 26.32 -3.02
CA HIS A 60 30.81 27.62 -3.51
C HIS A 60 32.18 28.00 -2.94
N LEU A 61 33.19 27.15 -3.09
CA LEU A 61 34.53 27.51 -2.63
C LEU A 61 35.25 28.27 -3.74
N LYS A 62 35.40 29.59 -3.54
CA LYS A 62 36.17 30.45 -4.44
C LYS A 62 37.65 30.15 -4.25
N LEU A 63 38.31 29.73 -5.33
CA LEU A 63 39.77 29.63 -5.40
C LEU A 63 40.37 31.03 -5.26
N VAL A 64 41.12 31.25 -4.19
CA VAL A 64 41.92 32.45 -3.98
C VAL A 64 43.33 32.14 -4.45
N LYS A 65 43.86 32.95 -5.37
CA LYS A 65 45.22 32.85 -5.90
C LYS A 65 46.18 33.69 -5.07
#